data_AF-F5L319-F1
#
_entry.id   AF-F5L319-F1
#
_cell.length_a   1.000
_cell.length_b   1.000
_cell.length_c   1.000
_cell.angle_alpha   90.00
_cell.angle_beta   90.00
_cell.angle_gamma   90.00
#
_symmetry.space_group_name_H-M   'P 1'
#
loop_
_entity.id
_entity.type
_entity.pdbx_description
1 polymer ?
#
loop_
_entity_poly.entity_id
_entity_poly.type
_entity_poly.pdbx_seq_one_letter_code
_entity_poly.pdbx_strand_id
1 'polypeptide(L)'
;TRGLGGEVHLGPLAWLPEKDVKKFGLNRTRFVLLHFPVGEPLEGLITEYIGRIVKKEKGDNAFLFRRISQLTDELQRVRRKSTEYYHKIESLKLEIAGFQKKLNEAYTELKNLRNNQTAYTRDPADIAKIHELKTFVKELMDELRQYRQEKQSQEEDYRQPVVLEETVDDKVQDETQYVIRDKTIAIIGGERREHTESKDYPCEVITHDGRKHNPEFYQTLQKADIIVVLTQYISHASMWEAKAHALENDKLIHFTKSINVERIIKEVNELCRESAMQ
;
A
#
# COMPACT_ATOMS: atom_id res chain seq x y z
N THR A 1 -38.31 16.45 -40.66
CA THR A 1 -38.39 15.89 -39.29
C THR A 1 -37.40 14.77 -39.15
N ARG A 2 -36.43 14.93 -38.23
CA ARG A 2 -35.58 13.89 -37.61
C ARG A 2 -34.72 13.03 -38.55
N GLY A 3 -33.42 12.90 -38.34
CA GLY A 3 -32.64 13.31 -37.19
C GLY A 3 -31.17 13.10 -37.42
N LEU A 4 -30.41 13.65 -36.48
CA LEU A 4 -29.04 13.29 -36.16
C LEU A 4 -28.97 11.79 -35.90
N GLY A 5 -28.92 11.00 -36.97
CA GLY A 5 -28.52 9.61 -36.91
C GLY A 5 -27.01 9.62 -36.80
N GLY A 6 -26.49 9.76 -35.58
CA GLY A 6 -25.11 9.35 -35.33
C GLY A 6 -24.99 7.92 -35.86
N GLU A 7 -24.15 7.72 -36.89
CA GLU A 7 -23.84 6.39 -37.38
C GLU A 7 -23.23 5.64 -36.20
N VAL A 8 -24.06 4.85 -35.53
CA VAL A 8 -23.56 3.88 -34.56
C VAL A 8 -22.73 2.92 -35.40
N HIS A 9 -21.41 3.10 -35.38
CA HIS A 9 -20.46 2.17 -35.96
C HIS A 9 -20.55 0.87 -35.16
N LEU A 10 -21.58 0.08 -35.44
CA LEU A 10 -21.84 -1.25 -34.89
C LEU A 10 -20.79 -2.27 -35.36
N GLY A 11 -19.79 -1.83 -36.12
CA GLY A 11 -18.66 -2.64 -36.56
C GLY A 11 -19.12 -3.89 -37.32
N PRO A 12 -18.44 -5.04 -37.14
CA PRO A 12 -18.75 -6.29 -37.81
C PRO A 12 -20.16 -6.83 -37.54
N LEU A 13 -20.82 -6.41 -36.45
CA LEU A 13 -22.14 -6.90 -36.04
C LEU A 13 -23.28 -6.39 -36.93
N ALA A 14 -23.11 -5.22 -37.56
CA ALA A 14 -24.10 -4.69 -38.50
C ALA A 14 -23.87 -5.13 -39.95
N TRP A 15 -22.86 -5.97 -40.19
CA TRP A 15 -22.58 -6.43 -41.54
C TRP A 15 -23.69 -7.39 -42.02
N LEU A 16 -24.23 -7.12 -43.22
CA LEU A 16 -25.29 -7.91 -43.84
C LEU A 16 -24.79 -8.50 -45.18
N PRO A 17 -24.12 -9.67 -45.15
CA PRO A 17 -23.43 -10.20 -46.32
C PRO A 17 -24.36 -10.48 -47.51
N GLU A 18 -25.63 -10.80 -47.27
CA GLU A 18 -26.62 -11.05 -48.32
C GLU A 18 -26.83 -9.84 -49.24
N LYS A 19 -26.78 -8.63 -48.68
CA LYS A 19 -26.91 -7.38 -49.46
C LYS A 19 -25.65 -7.15 -50.29
N ASP A 20 -24.48 -7.47 -49.74
CA ASP A 20 -23.19 -7.27 -50.39
C ASP A 20 -22.92 -8.30 -51.48
N VAL A 21 -23.40 -9.54 -51.32
CA VAL A 21 -23.38 -10.55 -52.40
C VAL A 21 -24.11 -10.06 -53.64
N LYS A 22 -25.26 -9.39 -53.49
CA LYS A 22 -26.00 -8.80 -54.62
C LYS A 22 -25.26 -7.65 -55.29
N LYS A 23 -24.50 -6.86 -54.52
CA LYS A 23 -23.79 -5.67 -55.01
C LYS A 23 -22.44 -6.01 -55.64
N PHE A 24 -21.65 -6.84 -54.96
CA PHE A 24 -20.25 -7.08 -55.29
C PHE A 24 -19.98 -8.48 -55.86
N GLY A 25 -20.98 -9.37 -55.80
CA GLY A 25 -20.89 -10.74 -56.26
C GLY A 25 -20.44 -11.72 -55.18
N LEU A 26 -20.76 -13.00 -55.41
CA LEU A 26 -20.56 -14.09 -54.44
C LEU A 26 -19.09 -14.31 -54.10
N ASN A 27 -18.22 -14.40 -55.10
CA ASN A 27 -16.82 -14.77 -54.90
C ASN A 27 -16.02 -13.68 -54.17
N ARG A 28 -16.29 -12.40 -54.44
CA ARG A 28 -15.63 -11.28 -53.74
C ARG A 28 -16.07 -11.22 -52.28
N THR A 29 -17.37 -11.34 -52.02
CA THR A 29 -17.89 -11.33 -50.64
C THR A 29 -17.36 -12.52 -49.85
N ARG A 30 -17.29 -13.72 -50.46
CA ARG A 30 -16.65 -14.90 -49.86
C ARG A 30 -15.18 -14.67 -49.52
N PHE A 31 -14.42 -14.07 -50.45
CA PHE A 31 -13.01 -13.77 -50.22
C PHE A 31 -12.82 -12.84 -49.02
N VAL A 32 -13.60 -11.75 -48.96
CA VAL A 32 -13.56 -10.80 -47.84
C VAL A 32 -13.91 -11.51 -46.54
N LEU A 33 -14.99 -12.28 -46.52
CA LEU A 33 -15.48 -12.92 -45.30
C LEU A 33 -14.50 -13.96 -44.71
N LEU A 34 -13.65 -14.57 -45.55
CA LEU A 34 -12.60 -15.50 -45.10
C LEU A 34 -11.34 -14.78 -44.60
N HIS A 35 -10.95 -13.67 -45.23
CA HIS A 35 -9.69 -12.98 -44.93
C HIS A 35 -9.87 -11.76 -44.03
N PHE A 36 -11.11 -11.45 -43.64
CA PHE A 36 -11.37 -10.35 -42.73
C PHE A 36 -10.79 -10.71 -41.35
N PRO A 37 -9.91 -9.88 -40.77
CA PRO A 37 -9.38 -10.13 -39.45
C PRO A 37 -10.45 -9.83 -38.41
N VAL A 38 -10.94 -10.86 -37.72
CA VAL A 38 -12.00 -10.73 -36.73
C VAL A 38 -11.54 -11.37 -35.44
N GLY A 39 -11.94 -10.80 -34.31
CA GLY A 39 -11.61 -11.37 -33.01
C GLY A 39 -12.28 -12.73 -32.81
N GLU A 40 -11.61 -13.61 -32.06
CA GLU A 40 -12.08 -14.94 -31.63
C GLU A 40 -13.57 -15.00 -31.22
N PRO A 41 -14.14 -14.05 -30.43
CA PRO A 41 -15.56 -14.13 -30.04
C PRO A 41 -16.55 -13.96 -31.21
N LEU A 42 -16.11 -13.39 -32.34
CA LEU A 42 -16.96 -13.10 -33.51
C LEU A 42 -16.84 -14.16 -34.61
N GLU A 43 -15.97 -15.15 -34.46
CA GLU A 43 -15.77 -16.19 -35.47
C GLU A 43 -17.01 -17.10 -35.66
N GLY A 44 -17.80 -17.28 -34.61
CA GLY A 44 -19.08 -17.99 -34.71
C GLY A 44 -20.04 -17.30 -35.68
N LEU A 45 -20.07 -15.97 -35.65
CA LEU A 45 -20.94 -15.14 -36.49
C LEU A 45 -20.48 -15.14 -37.96
N ILE A 46 -19.17 -15.17 -38.21
CA ILE A 46 -18.63 -15.39 -39.58
C ILE A 46 -19.05 -16.76 -40.09
N THR A 47 -18.94 -17.80 -39.26
CA THR A 47 -19.31 -19.16 -39.65
C THR A 47 -20.79 -19.25 -40.01
N GLU A 48 -21.65 -18.54 -39.27
CA GLU A 48 -23.06 -18.39 -39.59
C GLU A 48 -23.27 -17.68 -40.93
N TYR A 49 -22.56 -16.58 -41.19
CA TYR A 49 -22.60 -15.86 -42.46
C TYR A 49 -22.12 -16.70 -43.64
N ILE A 50 -21.06 -17.50 -43.49
CA ILE A 50 -20.62 -18.47 -44.50
C ILE A 50 -21.76 -19.46 -44.80
N GLY A 51 -22.40 -20.00 -43.77
CA GLY A 51 -23.51 -20.94 -43.92
C GLY A 51 -24.71 -20.36 -44.66
N ARG A 52 -24.99 -19.07 -44.49
CA ARG A 52 -26.07 -18.37 -45.22
C ARG A 52 -25.74 -18.10 -46.68
N ILE A 53 -24.47 -17.77 -46.99
CA ILE A 53 -24.03 -17.39 -48.34
C ILE A 53 -23.72 -18.62 -49.22
N VAL A 54 -23.15 -19.68 -48.64
CA VAL A 54 -22.70 -20.87 -49.36
C VAL A 54 -23.82 -21.91 -49.38
N LYS A 55 -24.54 -22.00 -50.50
CA LYS A 55 -25.45 -23.12 -50.77
C LYS A 55 -24.64 -24.40 -51.01
N LYS A 56 -25.13 -25.55 -50.53
CA LYS A 56 -24.52 -26.88 -50.70
C LYS A 56 -24.55 -27.32 -52.17
N GLU A 57 -23.70 -26.76 -53.02
CA GLU A 57 -23.46 -27.26 -54.37
C GLU A 57 -22.17 -28.10 -54.41
N LYS A 58 -22.21 -29.19 -55.17
CA LYS A 58 -21.26 -30.32 -55.08
C LYS A 58 -19.79 -29.98 -55.42
N GLY A 59 -19.49 -28.81 -55.98
CA GLY A 59 -18.13 -28.40 -56.39
C GLY A 59 -17.40 -27.45 -55.43
N ASP A 60 -18.13 -26.71 -54.58
CA ASP A 60 -17.57 -25.62 -53.75
C ASP A 60 -17.14 -26.07 -52.34
N ASN A 61 -17.22 -27.36 -52.04
CA ASN A 61 -16.95 -27.92 -50.71
C ASN A 61 -15.49 -27.78 -50.24
N ALA A 62 -14.54 -27.61 -51.17
CA ALA A 62 -13.12 -27.38 -50.83
C ALA A 62 -12.94 -26.15 -49.93
N PHE A 63 -13.79 -25.14 -50.10
CA PHE A 63 -13.81 -23.94 -49.26
C PHE A 63 -14.19 -24.25 -47.81
N LEU A 64 -15.24 -25.06 -47.62
CA LEU A 64 -15.69 -25.48 -46.30
C LEU A 64 -14.64 -26.34 -45.61
N PHE A 65 -14.00 -27.27 -46.34
CA PHE A 65 -12.94 -28.11 -45.78
C PHE A 65 -11.74 -27.29 -45.31
N ARG A 66 -11.32 -26.25 -46.06
CA ARG A 66 -10.24 -25.36 -45.62
C ARG A 66 -10.59 -24.63 -44.31
N ARG A 67 -11.83 -24.14 -44.17
CA ARG A 67 -12.29 -23.48 -42.94
C ARG A 67 -12.41 -24.47 -41.78
N ILE A 68 -12.90 -25.69 -42.03
CA ILE A 68 -12.96 -26.76 -41.04
C ILE A 68 -11.55 -27.11 -40.55
N SER A 69 -10.55 -27.19 -41.43
CA SER A 69 -9.16 -27.39 -41.04
C SER A 69 -8.63 -26.27 -40.15
N GLN A 70 -8.89 -25.00 -40.49
CA GLN A 70 -8.50 -23.85 -39.65
C GLN A 70 -9.13 -23.92 -38.26
N LEU A 71 -10.45 -24.16 -38.18
CA LEU A 71 -11.15 -24.29 -36.90
C LEU A 71 -10.66 -25.49 -36.09
N THR A 72 -10.28 -26.58 -36.76
CA THR A 72 -9.70 -27.77 -36.11
C THR A 72 -8.34 -27.45 -35.50
N ASP A 73 -7.48 -26.72 -36.22
CA ASP A 73 -6.18 -26.28 -35.73
C ASP A 73 -6.31 -25.33 -34.54
N GLU A 74 -7.26 -24.39 -34.60
CA GLU A 74 -7.59 -23.48 -33.51
C GLU A 74 -8.11 -24.23 -32.29
N LEU A 75 -9.05 -25.16 -32.47
CA LEU A 75 -9.56 -26.01 -31.39
C LEU A 75 -8.42 -26.81 -30.75
N GLN A 76 -7.50 -27.37 -31.55
CA GLN A 76 -6.32 -28.05 -31.02
C GLN A 76 -5.41 -27.11 -30.22
N ARG A 77 -5.19 -25.86 -30.67
CA ARG A 77 -4.43 -24.85 -29.92
C ARG A 77 -5.11 -24.50 -28.60
N VAL A 78 -6.41 -24.28 -28.60
CA VAL A 78 -7.20 -24.00 -27.40
C VAL A 78 -7.15 -25.18 -26.44
N ARG A 79 -7.27 -26.42 -26.95
CA ARG A 79 -7.15 -27.63 -26.13
C ARG A 79 -5.77 -27.76 -25.48
N ARG A 80 -4.68 -27.45 -26.21
CA ARG A 80 -3.32 -27.43 -25.64
C ARG A 80 -3.19 -26.39 -24.53
N LYS A 81 -3.65 -25.16 -24.76
CA LYS A 81 -3.68 -24.11 -23.72
C LYS A 81 -4.51 -24.54 -22.50
N SER A 82 -5.66 -25.17 -22.73
CA SER A 82 -6.52 -25.68 -21.66
C SER A 82 -5.81 -26.76 -20.84
N THR A 83 -5.07 -27.67 -21.47
CA THR A 83 -4.28 -28.68 -20.74
C THR A 83 -3.11 -28.06 -19.98
N GLU A 84 -2.45 -27.04 -20.54
CA GLU A 84 -1.38 -26.30 -19.85
C GLU A 84 -1.92 -25.59 -18.60
N TYR A 85 -3.07 -24.90 -18.70
CA TYR A 85 -3.72 -24.28 -17.56
C TYR A 85 -4.17 -25.29 -16.51
N TYR A 86 -4.66 -26.46 -16.94
CA TYR A 86 -5.01 -27.54 -16.02
C TYR A 86 -3.78 -27.98 -15.20
N HIS A 87 -2.65 -28.26 -15.86
CA HIS A 87 -1.42 -28.63 -15.16
C HIS A 87 -0.90 -27.53 -14.23
N LYS A 88 -1.01 -26.26 -14.63
CA LYS A 88 -0.65 -25.13 -13.77
C LYS A 88 -1.56 -25.01 -12.53
N ILE A 89 -2.85 -25.29 -12.68
CA ILE A 89 -3.78 -25.33 -11.54
C ILE A 89 -3.42 -26.48 -10.60
N GLU A 90 -3.05 -27.64 -11.16
CA GLU A 90 -2.64 -28.80 -10.39
C GLU A 90 -1.34 -28.54 -9.61
N SER A 91 -0.33 -27.92 -10.23
CA SER A 91 0.92 -27.54 -9.54
C SER A 91 0.66 -26.54 -8.41
N LEU A 92 -0.18 -25.53 -8.64
CA LEU A 92 -0.56 -24.55 -7.61
C LEU A 92 -1.31 -25.21 -6.45
N LYS A 93 -2.18 -26.19 -6.71
CA LYS A 93 -2.87 -26.95 -5.65
C LYS A 93 -1.88 -27.74 -4.78
N LEU A 94 -0.86 -28.35 -5.39
CA LEU A 94 0.20 -29.05 -4.66
C LEU A 94 1.03 -28.09 -3.81
N GLU A 95 1.38 -26.93 -4.35
CA GLU A 95 2.09 -25.88 -3.60
C GLU A 95 1.28 -25.40 -2.39
N ILE A 96 -0.03 -25.13 -2.58
CA ILE A 96 -0.94 -24.74 -1.50
C ILE A 96 -1.00 -25.83 -0.42
N ALA A 97 -1.14 -27.10 -0.80
CA ALA A 97 -1.14 -28.21 0.15
C ALA A 97 0.19 -28.28 0.94
N GLY A 98 1.32 -28.03 0.27
CA GLY A 98 2.64 -27.93 0.90
C GLY A 98 2.73 -26.79 1.92
N PHE A 99 2.23 -25.60 1.57
CA PHE A 99 2.19 -24.46 2.50
C PHE A 99 1.24 -24.67 3.68
N GLN A 100 0.08 -25.29 3.45
CA GLN A 100 -0.86 -25.65 4.52
C GLN A 100 -0.22 -26.65 5.51
N LYS A 101 0.54 -27.62 5.01
CA LYS A 101 1.27 -28.57 5.87
C LYS A 101 2.30 -27.84 6.74
N LYS A 102 3.14 -26.98 6.14
CA LYS A 102 4.14 -26.19 6.88
C LYS A 102 3.50 -25.27 7.93
N LEU A 103 2.37 -24.65 7.58
CA LEU A 103 1.61 -23.80 8.49
C LEU A 103 1.06 -24.61 9.67
N ASN A 104 0.54 -25.82 9.42
CA ASN A 104 0.09 -26.70 10.49
C ASN A 104 1.25 -27.14 11.40
N GLU A 105 2.40 -27.50 10.82
CA GLU A 105 3.62 -27.84 11.57
C GLU A 105 4.03 -26.67 12.48
N ALA A 106 4.13 -25.45 11.95
CA ALA A 106 4.46 -24.26 12.73
C ALA A 106 3.45 -23.98 13.86
N TYR A 107 2.15 -24.16 13.62
CA TYR A 107 1.15 -24.01 14.68
C TYR A 107 1.26 -25.09 15.75
N THR A 108 1.59 -26.34 15.38
CA THR A 108 1.84 -27.40 16.36
C THR A 108 3.08 -27.10 17.20
N GLU A 109 4.15 -26.58 16.61
CA GLU A 109 5.34 -26.13 17.33
C GLU A 109 5.02 -24.99 18.29
N LEU A 110 4.29 -23.97 17.84
CA LEU A 110 3.85 -22.87 18.71
C LEU A 110 2.99 -23.36 19.87
N LYS A 111 2.09 -24.32 19.62
CA LYS A 111 1.27 -24.94 20.66
C LYS A 111 2.14 -25.66 21.69
N ASN A 112 3.15 -26.42 21.24
CA ASN A 112 4.09 -27.11 22.11
C ASN A 112 4.94 -26.13 22.92
N LEU A 113 5.46 -25.08 22.29
CA LEU A 113 6.22 -24.02 22.97
C LEU A 113 5.37 -23.29 24.00
N ARG A 114 4.11 -22.97 23.69
CA ARG A 114 3.18 -22.34 24.62
C ARG A 114 2.91 -23.24 25.84
N ASN A 115 2.66 -24.53 25.61
CA ASN A 115 2.47 -25.49 26.68
C ASN A 115 3.73 -25.63 27.56
N ASN A 116 4.92 -25.58 26.95
CA ASN A 116 6.19 -25.62 27.67
C ASN A 116 6.47 -24.31 28.44
N GLN A 117 6.09 -23.14 27.90
CA GLN A 117 6.27 -21.84 28.56
C GLN A 117 5.32 -21.65 29.75
N THR A 118 4.12 -22.23 29.72
CA THR A 118 3.18 -22.19 30.85
C THR A 118 3.69 -22.95 32.09
N ALA A 119 4.81 -23.65 32.01
CA ALA A 119 5.46 -24.29 33.17
C ALA A 119 6.34 -23.34 34.00
N TYR A 120 6.57 -22.08 33.57
CA TYR A 120 7.22 -21.06 34.42
C TYR A 120 6.19 -20.29 35.27
N THR A 121 5.22 -20.98 35.87
CA THR A 121 4.63 -20.47 37.11
C THR A 121 5.75 -20.43 38.15
N ARG A 122 6.13 -19.21 38.60
CA ARG A 122 7.07 -19.04 39.72
C ARG A 122 6.65 -19.96 40.86
N ASP A 123 7.61 -20.68 41.44
CA ASP A 123 7.37 -21.57 42.57
C ASP A 123 6.60 -20.78 43.64
N PRO A 124 5.47 -21.28 44.16
CA PRO A 124 4.75 -20.62 45.24
C PRO A 124 5.67 -20.28 46.44
N ALA A 125 6.72 -21.07 46.67
CA ALA A 125 7.72 -20.78 47.71
C ALA A 125 8.52 -19.49 47.44
N ASP A 126 8.85 -19.20 46.17
CA ASP A 126 9.55 -17.97 45.79
C ASP A 126 8.64 -16.74 45.91
N ILE A 127 7.35 -16.90 45.60
CA ILE A 127 6.36 -15.83 45.79
C ILE A 127 6.24 -15.48 47.28
N ALA A 128 6.21 -16.48 48.15
CA ALA A 128 6.19 -16.27 49.61
C ALA A 128 7.46 -15.55 50.10
N LYS A 129 8.65 -15.99 49.66
CA LYS A 129 9.92 -15.32 49.99
C LYS A 129 9.98 -13.88 49.51
N ILE A 130 9.50 -13.59 48.29
CA ILE A 130 9.44 -12.21 47.78
C ILE A 130 8.53 -11.35 48.67
N HIS A 131 7.43 -11.91 49.17
CA HIS A 131 6.53 -11.17 50.06
C HIS A 131 7.18 -10.91 51.43
N GLU A 132 7.84 -11.90 52.02
CA GLU A 132 8.61 -11.75 53.26
C GLU A 132 9.71 -10.70 53.13
N LEU A 133 10.50 -10.76 52.06
CA LEU A 133 11.56 -9.78 51.78
C LEU A 133 11.01 -8.38 51.57
N LYS A 134 9.85 -8.23 50.92
CA LYS A 134 9.19 -6.92 50.78
C LYS A 134 8.73 -6.36 52.11
N THR A 135 8.19 -7.21 53.01
CA THR A 135 7.81 -6.80 54.37
C THR A 135 9.05 -6.32 55.14
N PHE A 136 10.14 -7.09 55.09
CA PHE A 136 11.39 -6.74 55.77
C PHE A 136 12.01 -5.44 55.25
N VAL A 137 12.02 -5.23 53.93
CA VAL A 137 12.49 -3.96 53.34
C VAL A 137 11.62 -2.77 53.79
N LYS A 138 10.30 -2.99 53.93
CA LYS A 138 9.40 -1.95 54.42
C LYS A 138 9.68 -1.59 55.88
N GLU A 139 9.89 -2.60 56.73
CA GLU A 139 10.27 -2.41 58.13
C GLU A 139 11.58 -1.62 58.25
N LEU A 140 12.62 -1.98 57.50
CA LEU A 140 13.89 -1.24 57.47
C LEU A 140 13.74 0.21 56.97
N MET A 141 12.87 0.44 55.99
CA MET A 141 12.59 1.79 55.48
C MET A 141 11.86 2.65 56.52
N ASP A 142 10.96 2.05 57.30
CA ASP A 142 10.25 2.74 58.38
C ASP A 142 11.18 3.02 59.56
N GLU A 143 12.08 2.11 59.93
CA GLU A 143 13.15 2.36 60.91
C GLU A 143 14.07 3.50 60.47
N LEU A 144 14.54 3.50 59.21
CA LEU A 144 15.36 4.59 58.68
C LEU A 144 14.64 5.94 58.71
N ARG A 145 13.33 5.97 58.48
CA ARG A 145 12.52 7.19 58.59
C ARG A 145 12.44 7.68 60.05
N GLN A 146 12.24 6.78 61.00
CA GLN A 146 12.25 7.11 62.43
C GLN A 146 13.62 7.68 62.85
N TYR A 147 14.72 7.03 62.47
CA TYR A 147 16.08 7.53 62.74
C TYR A 147 16.35 8.92 62.11
N ARG A 148 15.82 9.21 60.92
CA ARG A 148 15.94 10.54 60.30
C ARG A 148 15.12 11.60 61.04
N GLN A 149 13.92 11.27 61.51
CA GLN A 149 13.07 12.18 62.29
C GLN A 149 13.67 12.47 63.66
N GLU A 150 14.23 11.47 64.33
CA GLU A 150 14.93 11.64 65.61
C GLU A 150 16.17 12.52 65.47
N LYS A 151 16.93 12.38 64.37
CA LYS A 151 18.07 13.27 64.06
C LYS A 151 17.65 14.68 63.69
N GLN A 152 16.59 14.86 62.89
CA GLN A 152 16.08 16.20 62.54
C GLN A 152 15.58 16.95 63.79
N SER A 153 15.01 16.25 64.76
CA SER A 153 14.59 16.84 66.05
C SER A 153 15.76 17.33 66.91
N GLN A 154 17.01 16.96 66.59
CA GLN A 154 18.23 17.39 67.30
C GLN A 154 19.02 18.48 66.55
N GLU A 155 18.68 18.84 65.32
CA GLU A 155 19.46 19.78 64.48
C GLU A 155 18.73 21.09 64.10
N GLU A 156 17.54 21.38 64.64
CA GLU A 156 16.75 22.58 64.26
C GLU A 156 17.23 23.95 64.82
N ASP A 157 18.46 24.09 65.34
CA ASP A 157 18.90 25.40 65.88
C ASP A 157 19.74 26.27 64.93
N TYR A 158 20.15 25.80 63.75
CA TYR A 158 20.85 26.68 62.80
C TYR A 158 20.63 26.29 61.33
N ARG A 159 19.91 27.13 60.57
CA ARG A 159 20.21 27.42 59.15
C ARG A 159 19.36 28.58 58.60
N GLN A 160 20.03 29.67 58.25
CA GLN A 160 19.54 30.73 57.36
C GLN A 160 19.38 30.20 55.92
N PRO A 161 18.42 30.72 55.12
CA PRO A 161 18.29 30.36 53.72
C PRO A 161 19.25 31.20 52.85
N VAL A 162 20.02 30.51 52.01
CA VAL A 162 20.80 31.10 50.92
C VAL A 162 19.92 31.10 49.67
N VAL A 163 19.76 32.30 49.09
CA VAL A 163 19.12 32.54 47.79
C VAL A 163 20.14 32.21 46.69
N LEU A 164 19.72 31.45 45.68
CA LEU A 164 20.45 31.23 44.43
C LEU A 164 19.56 31.69 43.27
N GLU A 165 19.92 32.82 42.67
CA GLU A 165 19.53 33.19 41.31
C GLU A 165 20.56 32.59 40.34
N GLU A 166 20.11 31.74 39.43
CA GLU A 166 20.86 31.35 38.24
C GLU A 166 20.18 31.94 37.01
N THR A 167 20.80 32.97 36.45
CA THR A 167 20.58 33.43 35.08
C THR A 167 21.25 32.46 34.11
N VAL A 168 20.47 31.84 33.22
CA VAL A 168 21.02 31.18 32.03
C VAL A 168 20.63 32.03 30.82
N ASP A 169 21.63 32.73 30.31
CA ASP A 169 21.63 33.43 29.04
C ASP A 169 22.39 32.52 28.07
N ASP A 170 21.70 31.94 27.07
CA ASP A 170 22.34 31.24 25.97
C ASP A 170 21.64 31.51 24.63
N LYS A 171 22.16 32.57 23.97
CA LYS A 171 22.59 32.61 22.56
C LYS A 171 21.59 32.25 21.46
N VAL A 172 20.95 33.32 20.99
CA VAL A 172 20.58 33.64 19.61
C VAL A 172 21.59 33.14 18.56
N GLN A 173 21.14 32.30 17.63
CA GLN A 173 21.62 32.26 16.24
C GLN A 173 20.45 31.93 15.28
N ASP A 174 20.11 32.91 14.43
CA ASP A 174 19.27 32.88 13.22
C ASP A 174 17.81 32.37 13.33
N GLU A 175 16.97 33.14 14.03
CA GLU A 175 15.51 32.93 14.07
C GLU A 175 14.71 33.61 12.95
N THR A 176 15.31 34.49 12.16
CA THR A 176 14.56 35.28 11.19
C THR A 176 14.38 34.55 9.85
N GLN A 177 13.12 34.16 9.58
CA GLN A 177 12.53 33.75 8.29
C GLN A 177 12.39 32.25 7.98
N TYR A 178 11.92 31.44 8.92
CA TYR A 178 11.22 30.20 8.54
C TYR A 178 9.76 30.53 8.20
N VAL A 179 9.40 30.44 6.91
CA VAL A 179 8.01 30.67 6.42
C VAL A 179 7.07 29.55 6.91
N ILE A 180 7.66 28.46 7.37
CA ILE A 180 7.00 27.22 7.79
C ILE A 180 6.65 27.17 9.28
N ARG A 181 6.84 28.25 10.06
CA ARG A 181 6.67 28.22 11.53
C ARG A 181 5.30 27.68 11.99
N ASP A 182 4.24 28.10 11.32
CA ASP A 182 2.86 27.71 11.68
C ASP A 182 2.31 26.59 10.80
N LYS A 183 3.16 25.87 10.06
CA LYS A 183 2.73 24.81 9.13
C LYS A 183 3.04 23.43 9.69
N THR A 184 2.13 22.49 9.48
CA THR A 184 2.35 21.09 9.80
C THR A 184 2.95 20.35 8.60
N ILE A 185 4.15 19.78 8.77
CA ILE A 185 4.87 19.02 7.74
C ILE A 185 4.70 17.53 8.01
N ALA A 186 4.07 16.81 7.07
CA ALA A 186 4.02 15.35 7.10
C ALA A 186 5.15 14.72 6.30
N ILE A 187 5.94 13.86 6.92
CA ILE A 187 6.97 13.07 6.24
C ILE A 187 6.48 11.62 6.13
N ILE A 188 6.29 11.16 4.89
CA ILE A 188 5.80 9.83 4.56
C ILE A 188 6.93 8.98 3.99
N GLY A 189 7.29 7.90 4.69
CA GLY A 189 8.24 6.90 4.26
C GLY A 189 9.29 6.57 5.32
N GLY A 190 9.03 5.51 6.10
CA GLY A 190 9.84 5.11 7.25
C GLY A 190 9.37 5.72 8.58
N GLU A 191 9.59 5.00 9.67
CA GLU A 191 9.19 5.42 11.02
C GLU A 191 10.35 6.15 11.70
N ARG A 192 10.13 7.40 12.13
CA ARG A 192 11.21 8.27 12.65
C ARG A 192 10.83 9.04 13.91
N ARG A 193 9.91 8.50 14.70
CA ARG A 193 9.37 9.14 15.92
C ARG A 193 10.50 9.68 16.83
N GLU A 194 11.55 8.89 17.06
CA GLU A 194 12.70 9.25 17.91
C GLU A 194 13.46 10.51 17.47
N HIS A 195 13.51 10.82 16.17
CA HIS A 195 14.23 11.99 15.64
C HIS A 195 13.38 13.27 15.63
N THR A 196 12.10 13.13 15.94
CA THR A 196 11.10 14.20 15.97
C THR A 196 10.87 14.70 17.39
N GLU A 197 10.98 13.83 18.39
CA GLU A 197 10.78 14.17 19.81
C GLU A 197 11.98 14.87 20.47
N SER A 198 13.16 14.77 19.86
CA SER A 198 14.44 15.19 20.47
C SER A 198 14.96 16.54 20.00
N LYS A 199 14.25 17.25 19.11
CA LYS A 199 14.70 18.52 18.52
C LYS A 199 13.57 19.54 18.43
N ASP A 200 13.84 20.77 18.89
CA ASP A 200 12.98 21.94 18.71
C ASP A 200 13.05 22.40 17.25
N TYR A 201 12.19 21.84 16.41
CA TYR A 201 11.97 22.34 15.05
C TYR A 201 11.00 23.53 15.08
N PRO A 202 11.16 24.50 14.16
CA PRO A 202 10.29 25.67 14.12
C PRO A 202 8.85 25.35 13.69
N CYS A 203 8.54 24.11 13.30
CA CYS A 203 7.27 23.67 12.73
C CYS A 203 6.85 22.31 13.32
N GLU A 204 5.56 22.00 13.29
CA GLU A 204 5.07 20.67 13.70
C GLU A 204 5.42 19.63 12.63
N VAL A 205 6.14 18.58 13.02
CA VAL A 205 6.51 17.49 12.11
C VAL A 205 5.81 16.21 12.53
N ILE A 206 5.00 15.66 11.61
CA ILE A 206 4.33 14.37 11.78
C ILE A 206 4.93 13.35 10.83
N THR A 207 5.13 12.12 11.28
CA THR A 207 5.78 11.07 10.48
C THR A 207 4.91 9.83 10.35
N HIS A 208 4.92 9.21 9.17
CA HIS A 208 4.21 7.96 8.91
C HIS A 208 5.04 7.02 8.02
N ASP A 209 4.93 5.70 8.25
CA ASP A 209 5.78 4.69 7.59
C ASP A 209 5.54 4.59 6.07
N GLY A 210 4.31 4.85 5.63
CA GLY A 210 3.90 4.79 4.23
C GLY A 210 3.89 3.38 3.63
N ARG A 211 3.93 2.32 4.44
CA ARG A 211 3.91 0.92 3.93
C ARG A 211 2.49 0.40 3.73
N LYS A 212 1.53 0.88 4.53
CA LYS A 212 0.12 0.48 4.48
C LYS A 212 -0.78 1.71 4.53
N HIS A 213 -1.96 1.60 3.94
CA HIS A 213 -3.04 2.61 4.01
C HIS A 213 -3.92 2.39 5.24
N ASN A 214 -3.33 2.46 6.44
CA ASN A 214 -4.05 2.42 7.70
C ASN A 214 -4.79 3.76 7.96
N PRO A 215 -5.73 3.82 8.92
CA PRO A 215 -6.40 5.07 9.27
C PRO A 215 -5.43 6.20 9.68
N GLU A 216 -4.31 5.86 10.31
CA GLU A 216 -3.27 6.83 10.69
C GLU A 216 -2.61 7.51 9.47
N PHE A 217 -2.43 6.80 8.35
CA PHE A 217 -1.92 7.37 7.10
C PHE A 217 -2.81 8.52 6.62
N TYR A 218 -4.13 8.29 6.56
CA TYR A 218 -5.09 9.30 6.12
C TYR A 218 -5.20 10.47 7.11
N GLN A 219 -5.17 10.19 8.42
CA GLN A 219 -5.13 11.24 9.43
C GLN A 219 -3.87 12.12 9.31
N THR A 220 -2.73 11.52 8.98
CA THR A 220 -1.47 12.23 8.76
C THR A 220 -1.59 13.15 7.54
N LEU A 221 -2.12 12.65 6.42
CA LEU A 221 -2.37 13.44 5.22
C LEU A 221 -3.36 14.59 5.44
N GLN A 222 -4.39 14.35 6.25
CA GLN A 222 -5.41 15.35 6.55
C GLN A 222 -4.86 16.51 7.39
N LYS A 223 -4.04 16.21 8.41
CA LYS A 223 -3.42 17.20 9.30
C LYS A 223 -2.29 18.01 8.66
N ALA A 224 -1.64 17.48 7.62
CA ALA A 224 -0.49 18.12 7.00
C ALA A 224 -0.89 19.33 6.14
N ASP A 225 -0.16 20.44 6.22
CA ASP A 225 -0.20 21.50 5.21
C ASP A 225 0.75 21.22 4.06
N ILE A 226 1.88 20.57 4.37
CA ILE A 226 2.93 20.20 3.43
C ILE A 226 3.20 18.71 3.56
N ILE A 227 3.18 18.01 2.43
CA ILE A 227 3.42 16.57 2.36
C ILE A 227 4.80 16.33 1.75
N VAL A 228 5.68 15.65 2.48
CA VAL A 228 6.99 15.21 2.00
C VAL A 228 6.98 13.71 1.83
N VAL A 229 7.33 13.24 0.64
CA VAL A 229 7.39 11.82 0.30
C VAL A 229 8.84 11.37 0.14
N LEU A 230 9.22 10.37 0.93
CA LEU A 230 10.53 9.74 0.89
C LEU A 230 10.52 8.59 -0.11
N THR A 231 10.96 8.87 -1.34
CA THR A 231 10.78 7.96 -2.49
C THR A 231 11.42 6.59 -2.32
N GLN A 232 12.40 6.44 -1.42
CA GLN A 232 13.08 5.16 -1.16
C GLN A 232 12.41 4.31 -0.06
N TYR A 233 11.53 4.92 0.75
CA TYR A 233 11.01 4.29 1.98
C TYR A 233 9.48 4.22 2.02
N ILE A 234 8.82 4.39 0.88
CA ILE A 234 7.37 4.38 0.73
C ILE A 234 6.94 3.30 -0.27
N SER A 235 5.75 2.71 -0.08
CA SER A 235 5.17 1.86 -1.12
C SER A 235 4.73 2.71 -2.33
N HIS A 236 4.82 2.16 -3.54
CA HIS A 236 4.36 2.86 -4.75
C HIS A 236 2.88 3.27 -4.65
N ALA A 237 2.04 2.40 -4.07
CA ALA A 237 0.63 2.71 -3.85
C ALA A 237 0.43 3.90 -2.90
N SER A 238 1.13 3.95 -1.77
CA SER A 238 1.07 5.07 -0.82
C SER A 238 1.60 6.37 -1.40
N MET A 239 2.61 6.30 -2.27
CA MET A 239 3.11 7.48 -2.99
C MET A 239 2.06 8.07 -3.91
N TRP A 240 1.36 7.23 -4.69
CA TRP A 240 0.28 7.69 -5.57
C TRP A 240 -0.90 8.26 -4.79
N GLU A 241 -1.27 7.61 -3.69
CA GLU A 241 -2.34 8.07 -2.80
C GLU A 241 -2.03 9.44 -2.20
N ALA A 242 -0.81 9.62 -1.66
CA ALA A 242 -0.37 10.90 -1.12
C ALA A 242 -0.37 12.00 -2.19
N LYS A 243 0.02 11.67 -3.43
CA LYS A 243 0.00 12.60 -4.57
C LYS A 243 -1.42 12.99 -4.97
N ALA A 244 -2.35 12.03 -5.04
CA ALA A 244 -3.75 12.28 -5.34
C ALA A 244 -4.38 13.18 -4.27
N HIS A 245 -4.18 12.85 -2.99
CA HIS A 245 -4.67 13.65 -1.87
C HIS A 245 -4.11 15.07 -1.86
N ALA A 246 -2.81 15.25 -2.16
CA ALA A 246 -2.20 16.57 -2.24
C ALA A 246 -2.83 17.42 -3.35
N LEU A 247 -3.07 16.83 -4.52
CA LEU A 247 -3.70 17.51 -5.66
C LEU A 247 -5.17 17.88 -5.38
N GLU A 248 -5.93 16.98 -4.74
CA GLU A 248 -7.34 17.20 -4.43
C GLU A 248 -7.57 18.32 -3.40
N ASN A 249 -6.64 18.46 -2.45
CA ASN A 249 -6.74 19.42 -1.35
C ASN A 249 -5.85 20.66 -1.53
N ASP A 250 -5.26 20.84 -2.71
CA ASP A 250 -4.33 21.94 -3.04
C ASP A 250 -3.18 22.10 -2.01
N LYS A 251 -2.62 20.96 -1.58
CA LYS A 251 -1.51 20.90 -0.62
C LYS A 251 -0.18 20.77 -1.34
N LEU A 252 0.86 21.43 -0.80
CA LEU A 252 2.21 21.34 -1.35
C LEU A 252 2.76 19.92 -1.13
N ILE A 253 3.27 19.30 -2.20
CA ILE A 253 3.93 17.99 -2.13
C ILE A 253 5.37 18.06 -2.63
N HIS A 254 6.32 17.57 -1.81
CA HIS A 254 7.74 17.50 -2.13
C HIS A 254 8.24 16.06 -2.13
N PHE A 255 9.01 15.67 -3.14
CA PHE A 255 9.60 14.34 -3.24
C PHE A 255 11.11 14.43 -3.01
N THR A 256 11.60 13.70 -2.00
CA THR A 256 13.04 13.72 -1.66
C THR A 256 13.57 12.33 -1.36
N LYS A 257 14.88 12.16 -1.56
CA LYS A 257 15.62 10.96 -1.17
C LYS A 257 16.33 11.14 0.18
N SER A 258 16.38 12.38 0.68
CA SER A 258 17.08 12.73 1.91
C SER A 258 16.42 12.11 3.14
N ILE A 259 17.22 11.56 4.06
CA ILE A 259 16.74 10.94 5.31
C ILE A 259 16.79 11.95 6.47
N ASN A 260 17.66 12.95 6.41
CA ASN A 260 17.81 13.91 7.50
C ASN A 260 16.63 14.89 7.53
N VAL A 261 15.87 14.91 8.63
CA VAL A 261 14.71 15.80 8.84
C VAL A 261 15.10 17.27 8.72
N GLU A 262 16.24 17.69 9.28
CA GLU A 262 16.70 19.09 9.17
C GLU A 262 16.92 19.52 7.72
N ARG A 263 17.49 18.62 6.91
CA ARG A 263 17.71 18.87 5.49
C ARG A 263 16.39 18.96 4.75
N ILE A 264 15.43 18.08 5.06
CA ILE A 264 14.08 18.11 4.48
C ILE A 264 13.40 19.44 4.82
N ILE A 265 13.46 19.89 6.07
CA ILE A 265 12.86 21.15 6.53
C ILE A 265 13.48 22.35 5.79
N LYS A 266 14.80 22.36 5.59
CA LYS A 266 15.48 23.40 4.79
C LYS A 266 15.02 23.40 3.33
N GLU A 267 14.99 22.24 2.68
CA GLU A 267 14.51 22.09 1.29
C GLU A 267 13.05 22.56 1.15
N VAL A 268 12.18 22.21 2.10
CA VAL A 268 10.77 22.63 2.12
C VAL A 268 10.63 24.13 2.36
N ASN A 269 11.46 24.73 3.22
CA ASN A 269 11.44 26.17 3.47
C ASN A 269 11.84 26.96 2.22
N GLU A 270 12.83 26.49 1.46
CA GLU A 270 13.21 27.09 0.16
C GLU A 270 12.06 27.03 -0.85
N LEU A 271 11.41 25.87 -1.00
CA LEU A 271 10.24 25.71 -1.89
C LEU A 271 9.06 26.61 -1.51
N CYS A 272 8.80 26.77 -0.21
CA CYS A 272 7.75 27.66 0.28
C CYS A 272 8.06 29.14 -0.03
N ARG A 273 9.34 29.54 0.03
CA ARG A 273 9.75 30.90 -0.33
C ARG A 273 9.56 31.17 -1.83
N GLU A 274 9.91 30.21 -2.68
CA GLU A 274 9.69 30.33 -4.13
C GLU A 274 8.20 30.44 -4.47
N SER A 275 7.36 29.63 -3.82
CA SER A 275 5.91 29.64 -4.03
C SER A 275 5.25 30.92 -3.52
N ALA A 276 5.80 31.57 -2.48
CA ALA A 276 5.28 32.83 -1.95
C ALA A 276 5.69 34.06 -2.78
N MET A 277 6.66 33.94 -3.69
CA MET A 277 7.09 35.01 -4.60
C MET A 277 6.34 35.03 -5.94
N GLN A 278 5.61 33.96 -6.26
CA GLN A 278 4.78 33.85 -7.48
C GLN A 278 3.35 34.33 -7.22
#